data_AF-A0A453L4A5-F1
#
_entry.id   AF-A0A453L4A5-F1
#
_cell.length_a   1.000
_cell.length_b   1.000
_cell.length_c   1.000
_cell.angle_alpha   90.00
_cell.angle_beta   90.00
_cell.angle_gamma   90.00
#
_symmetry.space_group_name_H-M   'P 1'
#
loop_
_entity.id
_entity.type
_entity.pdbx_description
1 polymer ?
#
loop_
_entity_poly.entity_id
_entity_poly.type
_entity_poly.pdbx_seq_one_letter_code
_entity_poly.pdbx_strand_id
1 'polypeptide(L)'
;AVLTDNLTVVKAAAARSPRKEPGNWQIRNYIADFCAMTEFKNIQVYHVNTDQNSIAHEAARLAITQDHVASPIHRFSCTNPVHTRGHCPLHQRLMHTQMQGFVLLRVNCFSD
;
A
#
# COMPACT_ATOMS: atom_id res chain seq x y z
N ALA A 1 9.87 -11.34 -0.97
CA ALA A 1 10.10 -10.63 -2.24
C ALA A 1 9.04 -9.53 -2.41
N VAL A 2 9.32 -8.50 -3.20
CA VAL A 2 8.38 -7.43 -3.56
C VAL A 2 8.07 -7.53 -5.04
N LEU A 3 6.80 -7.37 -5.41
CA LEU A 3 6.34 -7.41 -6.80
C LEU A 3 5.87 -6.02 -7.21
N THR A 4 6.23 -5.57 -8.40
CA THR A 4 5.79 -4.28 -8.95
C THR A 4 5.81 -4.31 -10.47
N ASP A 5 4.91 -3.60 -11.13
CA ASP A 5 4.91 -3.38 -12.58
C ASP A 5 5.70 -2.11 -12.98
N ASN A 6 6.32 -1.43 -12.01
CA ASN A 6 7.16 -0.27 -12.28
C ASN A 6 8.62 -0.69 -12.53
N LEU A 7 9.00 -0.79 -13.79
CA LEU A 7 10.36 -1.18 -14.20
C LEU A 7 11.46 -0.28 -13.64
N THR A 8 11.21 1.02 -13.45
CA THR A 8 12.18 1.95 -12.86
C THR A 8 12.49 1.59 -11.41
N VAL A 9 11.46 1.24 -10.62
CA VAL A 9 11.63 0.81 -9.23
C VAL A 9 12.40 -0.51 -9.17
N VAL A 10 12.09 -1.48 -10.03
CA VAL A 10 12.81 -2.77 -10.09
C VAL A 10 14.28 -2.56 -10.35
N LYS A 11 14.64 -1.78 -11.39
CA LYS A 11 16.04 -1.50 -11.75
C LYS A 11 16.78 -0.81 -10.61
N ALA A 12 16.19 0.22 -10.02
CA ALA A 12 16.82 0.99 -8.95
C ALA A 12 17.00 0.15 -7.67
N ALA A 13 16.02 -0.67 -7.31
CA ALA A 13 16.10 -1.57 -6.15
C ALA A 13 17.12 -2.70 -6.37
N ALA A 14 17.17 -3.30 -7.57
CA ALA A 14 18.14 -4.32 -7.93
C ALA A 14 19.58 -3.79 -7.91
N ALA A 15 19.78 -2.58 -8.43
CA ALA A 15 21.08 -1.91 -8.39
C ALA A 15 21.50 -1.49 -6.97
N ARG A 16 20.57 -1.46 -6.01
CA ARG A 16 20.72 -0.89 -4.66
C ARG A 16 21.46 0.45 -4.67
N SER A 17 21.25 1.24 -5.73
CA SER A 17 21.98 2.48 -5.98
C SER A 17 21.00 3.57 -6.37
N PRO A 18 20.38 4.24 -5.37
CA PRO A 18 19.35 5.26 -5.59
C PRO A 18 19.82 6.45 -6.44
N ARG A 19 21.15 6.60 -6.62
CA ARG A 19 21.79 7.72 -7.34
C ARG A 19 22.23 7.39 -8.77
N LYS A 20 22.29 6.10 -9.16
CA LYS A 20 22.85 5.68 -10.45
C LYS A 20 21.84 5.57 -11.60
N GLU A 21 20.54 5.47 -11.30
CA GLU A 21 19.52 5.34 -12.34
C GLU A 21 18.98 6.72 -12.77
N PRO A 22 18.78 6.98 -14.08
CA PRO A 22 18.23 8.23 -14.60
C PRO A 22 16.72 8.42 -14.31
N GLY A 23 16.16 7.67 -13.36
CA GLY A 23 14.77 7.76 -12.96
C GLY A 23 14.41 9.05 -12.23
N ASN A 24 13.11 9.36 -12.24
CA ASN A 24 12.48 10.55 -11.66
C ASN A 24 13.01 10.84 -10.24
N TRP A 25 13.56 12.05 -10.05
CA TRP A 25 14.26 12.43 -8.81
C TRP A 25 13.39 12.33 -7.56
N GLN A 26 12.07 12.48 -7.72
CA GLN A 26 11.09 12.49 -6.63
C GLN A 26 10.98 11.16 -5.87
N ILE A 27 11.34 10.02 -6.49
CA ILE A 27 11.22 8.70 -5.84
C ILE A 27 12.52 8.20 -5.20
N ARG A 28 13.63 8.93 -5.34
CA ARG A 28 14.96 8.47 -4.92
C ARG A 28 15.07 8.27 -3.41
N ASN A 29 14.49 9.17 -2.62
CA ASN A 29 14.50 9.06 -1.16
C ASN A 29 13.78 7.79 -0.70
N TYR A 30 12.60 7.51 -1.25
CA TYR A 30 11.86 6.29 -0.93
C TYR A 30 12.60 5.00 -1.33
N ILE A 31 13.31 5.02 -2.47
CA ILE A 31 14.16 3.88 -2.89
C ILE A 31 15.35 3.71 -1.94
N ALA A 32 15.96 4.80 -1.48
CA ALA A 32 17.07 4.76 -0.53
C ALA A 32 16.63 4.18 0.81
N ASP A 33 15.48 4.64 1.34
CA ASP A 33 14.89 4.14 2.58
C ASP A 33 14.54 2.65 2.44
N PHE A 34 13.94 2.26 1.32
CA PHE A 34 13.67 0.85 1.01
C PHE A 34 14.96 0.02 1.03
N CYS A 35 16.03 0.49 0.39
CA CYS A 35 17.31 -0.22 0.37
C CYS A 35 17.88 -0.38 1.78
N ALA A 36 17.86 0.68 2.60
CA ALA A 36 18.33 0.64 3.99
C ALA A 36 17.51 -0.34 4.84
N MET A 37 16.17 -0.29 4.77
CA MET A 37 15.30 -1.19 5.54
C MET A 37 15.43 -2.66 5.12
N THR A 38 15.82 -2.92 3.87
CA THR A 38 15.91 -4.28 3.32
C THR A 38 17.33 -4.83 3.24
N GLU A 39 18.33 -4.07 3.68
CA GLU A 39 19.75 -4.43 3.61
C GLU A 39 20.04 -5.79 4.25
N PHE A 40 19.48 -6.03 5.43
CA PHE A 40 19.69 -7.27 6.18
C PHE A 40 18.82 -8.44 5.72
N LYS A 41 17.87 -8.21 4.81
CA LYS A 41 16.82 -9.19 4.48
C LYS A 41 16.90 -9.75 3.06
N ASN A 42 17.90 -9.35 2.26
CA ASN A 42 18.08 -9.79 0.86
C ASN A 42 16.75 -9.82 0.07
N ILE A 43 15.92 -8.79 0.27
CA ILE A 43 14.59 -8.75 -0.36
C ILE A 43 14.78 -8.47 -1.85
N GLN A 44 14.40 -9.44 -2.68
CA GLN A 44 14.37 -9.27 -4.14
C GLN A 44 13.10 -8.53 -4.58
N VAL A 45 13.25 -7.67 -5.58
CA VAL A 45 12.17 -6.95 -6.23
C VAL A 45 12.01 -7.49 -7.65
N TYR A 46 10.83 -7.97 -8.00
CA TYR A 46 10.54 -8.52 -9.32
C TYR A 46 9.57 -7.66 -10.10
N HIS A 47 9.79 -7.61 -11.41
CA HIS A 47 8.86 -7.03 -12.36
C HIS A 47 7.71 -8.01 -12.62
N VAL A 48 6.47 -7.54 -12.53
CA VAL A 48 5.28 -8.28 -12.93
C VAL A 48 4.50 -7.46 -13.96
N ASN A 49 3.63 -8.11 -14.73
CA ASN A 49 2.76 -7.38 -15.65
C ASN A 49 1.66 -6.62 -14.88
N THR A 50 1.12 -5.55 -15.46
CA THR A 50 0.12 -4.69 -14.80
C THR A 50 -1.17 -5.43 -14.46
N ASP A 51 -1.57 -6.42 -15.25
CA ASP A 51 -2.72 -7.29 -14.96
C ASP A 51 -2.50 -8.10 -13.67
N GLN A 52 -1.28 -8.58 -13.45
CA GLN A 52 -0.86 -9.27 -12.22
C GLN A 52 -0.74 -8.33 -11.01
N ASN A 53 -0.55 -7.03 -11.25
CA ASN A 53 -0.49 -5.99 -10.20
C ASN A 53 -1.82 -5.19 -10.06
N SER A 54 -2.91 -5.67 -10.66
CA SER A 54 -4.19 -4.96 -10.75
C SER A 54 -4.78 -4.59 -9.38
N ILE A 55 -4.62 -5.43 -8.36
CA ILE A 55 -5.09 -5.15 -7.00
C ILE A 55 -4.36 -3.95 -6.40
N ALA A 56 -3.03 -3.88 -6.55
CA ALA A 56 -2.25 -2.76 -6.03
C ALA A 56 -2.53 -1.48 -6.82
N HIS A 57 -2.72 -1.60 -8.13
CA HIS A 57 -3.11 -0.48 -9.00
C HIS A 57 -4.45 0.12 -8.56
N GLU A 58 -5.47 -0.73 -8.36
CA GLU A 58 -6.80 -0.27 -7.93
C GLU A 58 -6.75 0.33 -6.52
N ALA A 59 -5.97 -0.26 -5.61
CA ALA A 59 -5.77 0.30 -4.28
C ALA A 59 -5.13 1.70 -4.33
N ALA A 60 -4.07 1.89 -5.13
CA ALA A 60 -3.43 3.20 -5.31
C ALA A 60 -4.39 4.22 -5.93
N ARG A 61 -5.16 3.82 -6.95
CA ARG A 61 -6.19 4.65 -7.56
C ARG A 61 -7.25 5.10 -6.54
N LEU A 62 -7.75 4.17 -5.73
CA LEU A 62 -8.71 4.47 -4.67
C LEU A 62 -8.14 5.45 -3.65
N ALA A 63 -6.89 5.26 -3.22
CA ALA A 63 -6.22 6.16 -2.27
C ALA A 63 -6.16 7.60 -2.80
N ILE A 64 -5.70 7.78 -4.03
CA ILE A 64 -5.61 9.11 -4.68
C ILE A 64 -7.00 9.75 -4.78
N THR A 65 -8.01 8.98 -5.18
CA THR A 65 -9.38 9.52 -5.28
C THR A 65 -9.99 9.87 -3.93
N GLN A 66 -9.60 9.18 -2.85
CA GLN A 66 -10.08 9.44 -1.49
C GLN A 66 -9.37 10.62 -0.83
N ASP A 67 -8.10 10.85 -1.14
CA ASP A 67 -7.30 11.99 -0.64
C ASP A 67 -7.83 13.35 -1.14
N HIS A 68 -8.58 13.34 -2.25
CA HIS A 68 -9.26 14.51 -2.80
C HIS A 68 -10.69 14.71 -2.28
N VAL A 69 -11.21 13.80 -1.46
CA VAL A 69 -12.49 13.99 -0.76
C VAL A 69 -12.17 14.60 0.60
N ALA A 70 -12.75 15.75 0.92
CA ALA A 70 -12.50 16.56 2.12
C ALA A 70 -12.77 15.85 3.47
N SER A 71 -13.08 14.56 3.47
CA SER A 71 -13.02 13.68 4.62
C SER A 71 -12.55 12.31 4.16
N PRO A 72 -11.57 11.68 4.84
CA PRO A 72 -11.19 10.32 4.54
C PRO A 72 -12.39 9.42 4.83
N ILE A 73 -13.14 9.07 3.77
CA ILE A 73 -14.21 8.07 3.84
C ILE A 73 -13.52 6.73 3.95
N HIS A 74 -13.15 6.37 5.19
CA HIS A 74 -12.70 5.05 5.55
C HIS A 74 -13.82 4.06 5.17
N ARG A 75 -13.66 3.34 4.06
CA ARG A 75 -14.65 2.35 3.62
C ARG A 75 -14.45 1.07 4.44
N PHE A 76 -15.07 1.05 5.61
CA PHE A 76 -15.19 -0.16 6.40
C PHE A 76 -16.34 -1.01 5.87
N SER A 77 -16.05 -2.25 5.47
CA SER A 77 -17.08 -3.22 5.08
C SER A 77 -17.01 -4.45 5.99
N CYS A 78 -18.04 -4.62 6.82
CA CYS A 78 -18.20 -5.85 7.59
C CYS A 78 -19.03 -6.84 6.77
N THR A 79 -18.43 -7.96 6.36
CA THR A 79 -19.18 -9.03 5.67
C THR A 79 -19.72 -10.08 6.64
N ASN A 80 -19.45 -9.96 7.95
CA ASN A 80 -19.97 -10.86 8.96
C ASN A 80 -21.49 -10.59 9.20
N PRO A 81 -22.37 -11.58 8.98
CA PRO A 81 -23.83 -11.42 9.10
C PRO A 81 -24.31 -10.99 10.49
N VAL A 82 -23.56 -11.31 11.55
CA VAL A 82 -23.87 -10.90 12.92
C VAL A 82 -23.64 -9.40 13.12
N HIS A 83 -22.65 -8.86 12.41
CA HIS A 83 -22.28 -7.45 12.49
C HIS A 83 -22.97 -6.57 11.45
N THR A 84 -23.59 -7.14 10.41
CA THR A 84 -24.35 -6.33 9.43
C THR A 84 -25.63 -5.74 10.02
N ARG A 85 -26.14 -6.30 11.12
CA ARG A 85 -27.32 -5.80 11.87
C ARG A 85 -26.96 -5.11 13.19
N GLY A 86 -25.67 -4.97 13.53
CA GLY A 86 -25.20 -4.46 14.83
C GLY A 86 -23.91 -3.65 14.73
N HIS A 87 -23.38 -3.21 15.88
CA HIS A 87 -22.10 -2.50 15.92
C HIS A 87 -20.94 -3.47 15.71
N CYS A 88 -20.15 -3.28 14.64
CA CYS A 88 -18.91 -4.04 14.46
C CYS A 88 -17.83 -3.54 15.45
N PRO A 89 -17.31 -4.38 16.36
CA PRO A 89 -16.30 -3.96 17.33
C PRO A 89 -15.01 -3.46 16.68
N LEU A 90 -14.63 -4.04 15.53
CA LEU A 90 -13.45 -3.62 14.78
C LEU A 90 -13.63 -2.23 14.15
N HIS A 91 -14.83 -1.95 13.62
CA HIS A 91 -15.17 -0.63 13.10
C HIS A 91 -14.97 0.46 14.15
N GLN A 92 -15.52 0.23 15.34
CA GLN A 92 -15.47 1.20 16.43
C GLN A 92 -14.04 1.46 16.91
N ARG A 93 -13.15 0.45 16.91
CA ARG A 93 -11.74 0.67 17.23
C ARG A 93 -11.03 1.46 16.15
N LEU A 94 -11.24 1.10 14.88
CA LEU A 94 -10.54 1.72 13.75
C LEU A 94 -10.93 3.19 13.53
N MET A 95 -12.19 3.55 13.81
CA MET A 95 -12.66 4.95 13.77
C MET A 95 -11.89 5.87 14.74
N HIS A 96 -11.35 5.31 15.84
CA HIS A 96 -10.60 6.06 16.83
C HIS A 96 -9.08 5.92 16.68
N THR A 97 -8.59 5.13 15.72
CA THR A 97 -7.16 4.93 15.52
C THR A 97 -6.61 6.00 14.59
N GLN A 98 -5.83 6.94 15.12
CA GLN A 98 -4.95 7.76 14.29
C GLN A 98 -3.74 6.94 13.89
N MET A 99 -3.62 6.64 12.60
CA MET A 99 -2.46 5.96 12.03
C MET A 99 -1.58 6.99 11.33
N GLN A 100 -0.35 7.18 11.82
CA GLN A 100 0.60 8.11 11.22
C GLN A 100 1.39 7.40 10.13
N GLY A 101 1.38 7.95 8.92
CA GLY A 101 2.18 7.47 7.78
C GLY A 101 1.50 6.41 6.89
N PHE A 102 0.25 6.03 7.16
CA PHE A 102 -0.52 5.13 6.30
C PHE A 102 -2.03 5.40 6.40
N VAL A 103 -2.74 5.17 5.31
CA VAL A 103 -4.20 5.37 5.21
C VAL A 103 -4.89 4.02 5.06
N LEU A 104 -5.90 3.77 5.90
CA LEU A 104 -6.75 2.59 5.78
C LEU A 104 -7.79 2.78 4.67
N LEU A 105 -7.54 2.14 3.53
CA LEU A 105 -8.44 2.22 2.37
C LEU A 105 -9.66 1.29 2.52
N ARG A 106 -9.44 0.08 3.06
CA ARG A 106 -10.48 -0.94 3.23
C ARG A 106 -10.13 -1.89 4.37
N VAL A 107 -11.11 -2.21 5.19
CA VAL A 107 -11.02 -3.29 6.18
C VAL A 107 -12.21 -4.21 6.02
N ASN A 108 -11.91 -5.51 5.94
CA ASN A 108 -12.91 -6.57 5.82
C ASN A 108 -12.89 -7.40 7.11
N CYS A 109 -14.06 -7.58 7.74
CA CYS A 109 -14.23 -8.57 8.80
C CYS A 109 -14.73 -9.87 8.19
N PHE A 110 -13.91 -10.91 8.25
CA PHE A 110 -14.32 -12.27 7.92
C PHE A 110 -14.80 -12.97 9.19
N SER A 111 -15.80 -13.84 9.05
CA SER A 111 -16.16 -14.84 10.06
C SER A 111 -15.58 -16.16 9.56
N ASP A 112 -14.92 -16.91 10.46
CA ASP A 112 -14.62 -18.33 10.20
C ASP A 112 -15.90 -19.14 9.99
#